data_AF-A0A529HBY1-F1
#
_entry.id   AF-A0A529HBY1-F1
#
_cell.length_a   1.000
_cell.length_b   1.000
_cell.length_c   1.000
_cell.angle_alpha   90.00
_cell.angle_beta   90.00
_cell.angle_gamma   90.00
#
_symmetry.space_group_name_H-M   'P 1'
#
loop_
_entity.id
_entity.type
_entity.pdbx_description
1 polymer ?
#
loop_
_entity_poly.entity_id
_entity_poly.type
_entity_poly.pdbx_seq_one_letter_code
_entity_poly.pdbx_strand_id
1 'polypeptide(L)'
;ANISSAFPPPLEQQLETGEIQSIFFGPFGSLAHAHMMAIAIPQTLSRASRRAWLEFVVARASFGDGVPRERAMTLAFGPDGLRRLGLDGGVEGDPLGTFPVAFRHGMGNPE
;
A
#
# COMPACT_ATOMS: atom_id res chain seq x y z
N ALA A 1 35.94 -9.33 -10.12
CA ALA A 1 35.48 -8.66 -11.35
C ALA A 1 33.96 -8.70 -11.36
N ASN A 2 33.30 -7.55 -11.18
CA ASN A 2 31.84 -7.46 -11.26
C ASN A 2 31.45 -7.52 -12.74
N ILE A 3 30.97 -8.68 -13.17
CA ILE A 3 30.24 -8.80 -14.43
C ILE A 3 28.89 -8.09 -14.25
N SER A 4 28.88 -6.80 -14.54
CA SER A 4 27.64 -6.07 -14.85
C SER A 4 27.00 -6.82 -16.01
N SER A 5 25.92 -7.56 -15.74
CA SER A 5 25.11 -8.20 -16.78
C SER A 5 24.73 -7.14 -17.80
N ALA A 6 25.21 -7.28 -19.03
CA ALA A 6 24.91 -6.39 -20.15
C ALA A 6 23.46 -6.53 -20.65
N PHE A 7 22.67 -7.40 -20.02
CA PHE A 7 21.27 -7.63 -20.34
C PHE A 7 20.41 -7.29 -19.12
N PRO A 8 19.33 -6.51 -19.29
CA PRO A 8 18.35 -6.34 -18.24
C PRO A 8 17.79 -7.73 -17.86
N PRO A 9 17.42 -7.93 -16.58
CA PRO A 9 16.81 -9.20 -16.17
C PRO A 9 15.56 -9.48 -17.02
N PRO A 10 15.20 -10.76 -17.23
CA PRO A 10 13.97 -11.16 -17.89
C PRO A 10 12.78 -10.32 -17.39
N LEU A 11 11.81 -10.00 -18.27
CA LEU A 11 10.66 -9.16 -17.92
C LEU A 11 9.90 -9.69 -16.68
N GLU A 12 9.80 -11.01 -16.53
CA GLU A 12 9.20 -11.70 -15.37
C GLU A 12 9.92 -11.42 -14.04
N GLN A 13 11.17 -10.96 -14.10
CA GLN A 13 12.00 -10.61 -12.96
C GLN A 13 12.14 -9.08 -12.79
N GLN A 14 11.56 -8.29 -13.70
CA GLN A 14 11.49 -6.85 -13.56
C GLN A 14 10.30 -6.51 -12.68
N LEU A 15 10.57 -5.79 -11.58
CA LEU A 15 9.51 -5.25 -10.75
C LEU A 15 8.71 -4.22 -11.55
N GLU A 16 7.39 -4.28 -11.44
CA GLU A 16 6.50 -3.22 -11.92
C GLU A 16 6.62 -2.01 -10.98
N THR A 17 7.74 -1.29 -11.09
CA THR A 17 8.11 -0.22 -10.14
C THR A 17 7.04 0.85 -10.02
N GLY A 18 6.33 1.14 -11.12
CA GLY A 18 5.21 2.10 -11.16
C GLY A 18 3.99 1.71 -10.33
N GLU A 19 3.87 0.46 -9.89
CA GLU A 19 2.79 -0.03 -9.03
C GLU A 19 3.21 -0.19 -7.56
N ILE A 20 4.51 -0.04 -7.28
CA ILE A 20 5.08 -0.16 -5.95
C ILE A 20 5.23 1.24 -5.34
N GLN A 21 4.72 1.43 -4.12
CA GLN A 21 4.84 2.71 -3.43
C GLN A 21 6.31 3.06 -3.17
N SER A 22 6.70 4.32 -3.40
CA SER A 22 8.11 4.74 -3.42
C SER A 22 8.89 4.46 -2.14
N ILE A 23 8.21 4.37 -0.99
CA ILE A 23 8.83 4.07 0.31
C ILE A 23 9.59 2.74 0.33
N PHE A 24 9.24 1.79 -0.55
CA PHE A 24 9.91 0.49 -0.63
C PHE A 24 11.26 0.54 -1.36
N PHE A 25 11.57 1.61 -2.09
CA PHE A 25 12.83 1.76 -2.82
C PHE A 25 13.90 2.55 -2.05
N GLY A 26 13.51 3.29 -1.00
CA GLY A 26 14.45 4.03 -0.18
C GLY A 26 13.86 5.24 0.54
N PRO A 27 14.70 6.01 1.25
CA PRO A 27 14.29 7.23 1.93
C PRO A 27 13.88 8.33 0.93
N PHE A 28 12.95 9.21 1.33
CA PHE A 28 12.46 10.32 0.50
C PHE A 28 13.42 11.53 0.40
N GLY A 29 14.73 11.32 0.56
CA GLY A 29 15.74 12.36 0.39
C GLY A 29 15.54 13.58 1.30
N SER A 30 15.28 14.74 0.70
CA SER A 30 15.20 16.03 1.38
C SER A 30 13.87 16.32 2.09
N LEU A 31 12.89 15.42 2.02
CA LEU A 31 11.61 15.61 2.73
C LEU A 31 11.82 15.43 4.25
N ALA A 32 11.92 16.55 4.98
CA ALA A 32 12.28 16.57 6.40
C ALA A 32 11.10 16.44 7.38
N HIS A 33 9.86 16.58 6.89
CA HIS A 33 8.66 16.60 7.73
C HIS A 33 7.64 15.57 7.25
N ALA A 34 6.92 14.98 8.20
CA ALA A 34 5.87 14.02 7.92
C ALA A 34 4.71 14.19 8.90
N HIS A 35 3.52 13.84 8.45
CA HIS A 35 2.32 13.70 9.26
C HIS A 35 1.68 12.35 8.96
N MET A 36 1.22 11.66 10.01
CA MET A 36 0.44 10.45 9.87
C MET A 36 -1.00 10.73 10.25
N MET A 37 -1.92 10.34 9.38
CA MET A 37 -3.35 10.43 9.63
C MET A 37 -3.95 9.03 9.60
N ALA A 38 -4.49 8.60 10.74
CA ALA A 38 -5.26 7.36 10.84
C ALA A 38 -6.75 7.67 10.65
N ILE A 39 -7.40 6.96 9.73
CA ILE A 39 -8.82 7.16 9.40
C ILE A 39 -9.57 5.83 9.57
N ALA A 40 -10.68 5.87 10.29
CA ALA A 40 -11.64 4.78 10.31
C ALA A 40 -12.65 4.97 9.17
N ILE A 41 -12.75 3.99 8.27
CA ILE A 41 -13.75 4.02 7.19
C ILE A 41 -15.15 3.82 7.80
N PRO A 42 -16.10 4.75 7.62
CA PRO A 42 -17.45 4.57 8.16
C PRO A 42 -18.19 3.43 7.46
N GLN A 43 -18.88 2.58 8.23
CA GLN A 43 -19.65 1.45 7.69
C GLN A 43 -20.88 1.91 6.89
N THR A 44 -21.36 3.12 7.12
CA THR A 44 -22.54 3.70 6.45
C THR A 44 -22.27 4.16 5.02
N LEU A 45 -21.00 4.24 4.59
CA LEU A 45 -20.67 4.65 3.22
C LEU A 45 -21.04 3.58 2.21
N SER A 46 -21.62 4.01 1.07
CA SER A 46 -21.88 3.12 -0.06
C SER A 46 -20.59 2.60 -0.69
N ARG A 47 -20.64 1.43 -1.34
CA ARG A 47 -19.50 0.86 -2.08
C ARG A 47 -18.93 1.84 -3.10
N ALA A 48 -19.80 2.58 -3.81
CA ALA A 48 -19.39 3.60 -4.77
C ALA A 48 -18.58 4.72 -4.10
N SER A 49 -18.99 5.19 -2.93
CA SER A 49 -18.28 6.23 -2.18
C SER A 49 -16.92 5.75 -1.70
N ARG A 50 -16.84 4.50 -1.21
CA ARG A 50 -15.58 3.88 -0.76
C ARG A 50 -14.60 3.74 -1.93
N ARG A 51 -15.10 3.32 -3.09
CA ARG A 51 -14.30 3.23 -4.33
C ARG A 51 -13.81 4.60 -4.79
N ALA A 52 -14.68 5.60 -4.86
CA ALA A 52 -14.30 6.96 -5.26
C ALA A 52 -13.24 7.55 -4.31
N TRP A 53 -13.34 7.28 -3.01
CA TRP A 53 -12.32 7.66 -2.04
C TRP A 53 -10.99 6.94 -2.29
N LEU A 54 -11.01 5.63 -2.59
CA LEU A 54 -9.81 4.87 -2.96
C LEU A 54 -9.13 5.44 -4.21
N GLU A 55 -9.90 5.71 -5.27
CA GLU A 55 -9.39 6.34 -6.49
C GLU A 55 -8.76 7.71 -6.18
N PHE A 56 -9.40 8.51 -5.32
CA PHE A 56 -8.88 9.80 -4.90
C PHE A 56 -7.55 9.69 -4.14
N VAL A 57 -7.41 8.76 -3.19
CA VAL A 57 -6.18 8.64 -2.41
C VAL A 57 -5.05 7.99 -3.20
N VAL A 58 -5.35 6.99 -4.04
CA VAL A 58 -4.37 6.32 -4.91
C VAL A 58 -3.78 7.31 -5.91
N ALA A 59 -4.59 8.18 -6.50
CA ALA A 59 -4.11 9.23 -7.41
C ALA A 59 -3.16 10.26 -6.75
N ARG A 60 -3.03 10.25 -5.42
CA ARG A 60 -2.13 11.12 -4.65
C ARG A 60 -0.96 10.38 -4.04
N ALA A 61 -1.04 9.05 -3.93
CA ALA A 61 0.03 8.22 -3.41
C ALA A 61 1.25 8.26 -4.35
N SER A 62 2.44 8.05 -3.77
CA SER A 62 3.70 8.10 -4.49
C SER A 62 4.16 6.69 -4.82
N PHE A 63 4.43 6.45 -6.11
CA PHE A 63 4.87 5.17 -6.67
C PHE A 63 6.16 5.35 -7.50
N GLY A 64 6.83 4.24 -7.78
CA GLY A 64 8.08 4.25 -8.55
C GLY A 64 9.32 4.38 -7.68
N ASP A 65 10.45 4.10 -8.30
CA ASP A 65 11.80 4.10 -7.71
C ASP A 65 12.48 5.49 -7.71
N GLY A 66 11.81 6.51 -8.24
CA GLY A 66 12.26 7.89 -8.20
C GLY A 66 12.10 8.52 -6.81
N VAL A 67 13.07 9.36 -6.41
CA VAL A 67 13.00 10.14 -5.16
C VAL A 67 12.00 11.30 -5.32
N PRO A 68 10.91 11.37 -4.53
CA PRO A 68 9.94 12.46 -4.63
C PRO A 68 10.57 13.82 -4.26
N ARG A 69 10.29 14.87 -5.05
CA ARG A 69 10.94 16.18 -4.89
C ARG A 69 10.28 17.10 -3.85
N GLU A 70 8.96 17.20 -3.89
CA GLU A 70 8.21 18.20 -3.09
C GLU A 70 7.40 17.56 -1.97
N ARG A 71 6.80 16.40 -2.24
CA ARG A 71 5.97 15.66 -1.29
C ARG A 71 5.93 14.19 -1.66
N ALA A 72 5.67 13.35 -0.66
CA ALA A 72 5.36 11.95 -0.84
C ALA A 72 4.11 11.61 -0.02
N MET A 73 3.29 10.69 -0.53
CA MET A 73 2.16 10.16 0.21
C MET A 73 2.20 8.63 0.15
N THR A 74 2.20 8.01 1.32
CA THR A 74 2.13 6.56 1.48
C THR A 74 0.78 6.18 2.05
N LEU A 75 0.20 5.11 1.51
CA LEU A 75 -1.05 4.51 1.96
C LEU A 75 -0.78 3.15 2.57
N ALA A 76 -1.39 2.90 3.72
CA ALA A 76 -1.40 1.60 4.37
C ALA A 76 -2.82 1.32 4.88
N PHE A 77 -3.23 0.05 4.83
CA PHE A 77 -4.56 -0.38 5.25
C PHE A 77 -4.41 -1.46 6.32
N GLY A 78 -5.04 -1.25 7.46
CA GLY A 78 -5.18 -2.29 8.48
C GLY A 78 -6.22 -3.35 8.09
N PRO A 79 -6.29 -4.48 8.81
CA PRO A 79 -7.21 -5.58 8.50
C PRO A 79 -8.68 -5.12 8.46
N ASP A 80 -9.11 -4.34 9.45
CA ASP A 80 -10.47 -3.79 9.48
C ASP A 80 -10.73 -2.78 8.36
N GLY A 81 -9.72 -2.02 7.96
CA GLY A 81 -9.81 -1.11 6.83
C GLY A 81 -10.08 -1.87 5.53
N LEU A 82 -9.32 -2.94 5.28
CA LEU A 82 -9.49 -3.79 4.10
C LEU A 82 -10.89 -4.42 4.04
N ARG A 83 -11.39 -4.97 5.15
CA ARG A 83 -12.78 -5.49 5.21
C ARG A 83 -13.79 -4.41 4.85
N ARG A 84 -13.65 -3.21 5.44
CA ARG A 84 -14.55 -2.09 5.16
C ARG A 84 -14.44 -1.59 3.72
N LEU A 85 -13.31 -1.79 3.04
CA LEU A 85 -13.15 -1.46 1.62
C LEU A 85 -13.72 -2.51 0.66
N GLY A 86 -14.27 -3.61 1.18
CA GLY A 86 -14.87 -4.67 0.37
C GLY A 86 -13.95 -5.86 0.13
N LEU A 87 -12.91 -6.03 0.97
CA LEU A 87 -12.17 -7.29 1.08
C LEU A 87 -12.84 -8.21 2.13
N ASP A 88 -14.17 -8.27 2.10
CA ASP A 88 -15.00 -9.18 2.84
C ASP A 88 -15.35 -10.39 1.96
N GLY A 89 -15.19 -11.60 2.51
CA GLY A 89 -15.64 -12.90 1.99
C GLY A 89 -16.04 -13.02 0.52
N GLY A 90 -15.20 -13.69 -0.28
CA GLY A 90 -15.64 -14.28 -1.56
C GLY A 90 -16.28 -15.66 -1.36
N VAL A 91 -16.66 -16.34 -2.45
CA VAL A 91 -17.23 -17.70 -2.43
C VAL A 91 -16.28 -18.74 -1.79
N GLU A 92 -14.98 -18.42 -1.69
CA GLU A 92 -13.91 -19.32 -1.24
C GLU A 92 -13.36 -19.02 0.17
N GLY A 93 -14.07 -18.26 1.01
CA GLY A 93 -13.71 -18.04 2.42
C GLY A 93 -13.20 -16.63 2.76
N ASP A 94 -12.55 -16.49 3.93
CA ASP A 94 -12.03 -15.19 4.43
C ASP A 94 -10.78 -14.77 3.63
N PRO A 95 -10.84 -13.69 2.81
CA PRO A 95 -9.70 -13.26 2.00
C PRO A 95 -8.52 -12.78 2.86
N LEU A 96 -8.79 -12.33 4.08
CA LEU A 96 -7.74 -11.97 5.02
C LEU A 96 -7.06 -13.21 5.63
N GLY A 97 -7.63 -14.40 5.46
CA GLY A 97 -7.11 -15.66 5.98
C GLY A 97 -5.68 -15.99 5.56
N THR A 98 -5.23 -15.47 4.40
CA THR A 98 -3.88 -15.65 3.85
C THR A 98 -2.85 -14.70 4.44
N PHE A 99 -3.27 -13.67 5.17
CA PHE A 99 -2.37 -12.67 5.74
C PHE A 99 -1.73 -13.18 7.04
N PRO A 100 -0.53 -12.68 7.40
CA PRO A 100 0.12 -13.03 8.66
C PRO A 100 -0.79 -12.81 9.88
N VAL A 101 -0.73 -13.71 10.86
CA VAL A 101 -1.54 -13.63 12.11
C VAL A 101 -1.38 -12.27 12.79
N ALA A 102 -0.15 -11.78 12.93
CA ALA A 102 0.15 -10.49 13.54
C ALA A 102 -0.55 -9.32 12.82
N PHE A 103 -0.65 -9.37 11.49
CA PHE A 103 -1.39 -8.36 10.72
C PHE A 103 -2.89 -8.45 10.99
N ARG A 104 -3.45 -9.66 11.03
CA ARG A 104 -4.89 -9.88 11.27
C ARG A 104 -5.34 -9.44 12.66
N HIS A 105 -4.51 -9.67 13.68
CA HIS A 105 -4.80 -9.22 15.05
C HIS A 105 -4.67 -7.70 15.20
N GLY A 106 -3.80 -7.07 14.39
CA GLY A 106 -3.51 -5.65 14.50
C GLY A 106 -2.64 -5.34 15.73
N MET A 107 -2.14 -4.11 15.79
CA MET A 107 -1.22 -3.66 16.86
C MET A 107 -1.93 -2.97 18.03
N GLY A 108 -3.27 -2.85 17.98
CA GLY A 108 -4.07 -2.19 19.01
C GLY A 108 -4.52 -3.11 20.15
N ASN A 109 -4.24 -4.42 20.04
CA ASN A 109 -4.51 -5.43 21.05
C ASN A 109 -3.17 -6.10 21.43
N PRO A 110 -2.32 -5.43 22.22
CA PRO A 110 -1.18 -6.12 22.83
C PRO A 110 -1.75 -7.18 23.79
N GLU A 111 -1.15 -8.38 23.77
CA GLU A 111 -1.44 -9.41 24.78
C GLU A 111 -1.14 -8.92 26.20
#